data_AF-J0W433-F1
#
_entry.id   AF-J0W433-F1
#
_cell.length_a   1.000
_cell.length_b   1.000
_cell.length_c   1.000
_cell.angle_alpha   90.00
_cell.angle_beta   90.00
_cell.angle_gamma   90.00
#
_symmetry.space_group_name_H-M   'P 1'
#
loop_
_entity.id
_entity.type
_entity.pdbx_description
1 polymer ?
#
loop_
_entity_poly.entity_id
_entity_poly.type
_entity_poly.pdbx_seq_one_letter_code
_entity_poly.pdbx_strand_id
1 'polypeptide(L)' 'MTGNILFAAAAVILAAVVWLMLPLIARRDLAKMTPAEHGWYAKRVFPLMLLFAAFAIAGSLAGQWGWP' A
#
# COMPACT_ATOMS: atom_id res chain seq x y z
N MET A 1 7.93 -4.24 -20.16
CA MET A 1 7.07 -5.28 -19.57
C MET A 1 7.22 -5.33 -18.05
N THR A 2 8.42 -5.45 -17.52
CA THR A 2 8.75 -5.46 -16.09
C THR A 2 8.22 -4.22 -15.37
N GLY A 3 8.40 -3.02 -15.93
CA GLY A 3 7.83 -1.78 -15.36
C GLY A 3 6.31 -1.86 -15.16
N ASN A 4 5.59 -2.35 -16.17
CA ASN A 4 4.13 -2.53 -16.09
C ASN A 4 3.73 -3.57 -15.04
N ILE A 5 4.50 -4.65 -14.89
CA ILE A 5 4.27 -5.67 -13.85
C ILE A 5 4.46 -5.06 -12.45
N LEU A 6 5.50 -4.24 -12.25
CA LEU A 6 5.75 -3.55 -10.98
C LEU A 6 4.63 -2.56 -10.65
N PHE A 7 4.14 -1.81 -11.64
CA PHE A 7 2.98 -0.94 -11.45
C PHE A 7 1.69 -1.72 -11.17
N ALA A 8 1.48 -2.87 -11.81
CA ALA A 8 0.34 -3.74 -11.52
C ALA A 8 0.42 -4.30 -10.08
N ALA A 9 1.60 -4.73 -9.63
CA ALA A 9 1.83 -5.16 -8.26
C ALA A 9 1.56 -4.03 -7.25
N ALA A 10 2.03 -2.81 -7.54
CA ALA A 10 1.73 -1.64 -6.73
C ALA A 10 0.21 -1.37 -6.68
N ALA A 11 -0.50 -1.45 -7.82
CA ALA A 11 -1.95 -1.26 -7.87
C ALA A 11 -2.71 -2.29 -7.02
N VAL A 12 -2.30 -3.56 -7.04
CA VAL A 12 -2.90 -4.62 -6.20
C VAL A 12 -2.69 -4.34 -4.72
N ILE A 13 -1.50 -3.90 -4.33
CA ILE A 13 -1.21 -3.54 -2.94
C ILE A 13 -2.05 -2.34 -2.51
N LEU A 14 -2.17 -1.33 -3.36
CA LEU A 14 -3.01 -0.16 -3.08
C LEU A 14 -4.46 -0.57 -2.86
N ALA A 15 -5.00 -1.45 -3.71
CA ALA A 15 -6.35 -1.98 -3.55
C ALA A 15 -6.51 -2.74 -2.22
N ALA A 16 -5.53 -3.55 -1.83
CA ALA A 16 -5.53 -4.26 -0.55
C ALA A 16 -5.50 -3.30 0.64
N VAL A 17 -4.71 -2.23 0.58
CA VAL A 17 -4.67 -1.19 1.62
C VAL A 17 -6.01 -0.47 1.73
N VAL A 18 -6.59 -0.04 0.60
CA VAL A 18 -7.91 0.62 0.58
C VAL A 18 -8.98 -0.29 1.17
N TRP A 19 -8.97 -1.57 0.81
CA TRP A 19 -9.89 -2.56 1.36
C TRP A 19 -9.74 -2.70 2.88
N LEU A 20 -8.51 -2.80 3.37
CA LEU A 20 -8.23 -2.86 4.81
C LEU A 20 -8.70 -1.59 5.53
N MET A 21 -8.54 -0.42 4.93
CA MET A 21 -8.92 0.86 5.52
C MET A 21 -10.41 1.21 5.36
N LEU A 22 -11.18 0.46 4.59
CA LEU A 22 -12.61 0.72 4.36
C LEU A 22 -13.42 0.91 5.66
N PRO A 23 -13.25 0.05 6.70
CA PRO A 23 -13.96 0.21 7.97
C PRO A 23 -13.55 1.47 8.74
N LEU A 24 -12.30 1.91 8.58
CA LEU A 24 -11.78 3.16 9.16
C LEU A 24 -12.41 4.38 8.49
N ILE A 25 -12.51 4.36 7.15
CA ILE A 25 -13.12 5.45 6.37
C ILE A 25 -14.61 5.61 6.72
N ALA A 26 -15.29 4.49 6.97
CA ALA A 26 -16.70 4.50 7.39
C ALA A 26 -16.91 4.91 8.86
N ARG A 27 -15.85 4.98 9.68
CA ARG A 27 -15.94 5.29 11.11
C ARG A 27 -15.83 6.80 11.33
N ARG A 28 -16.85 7.40 11.96
CA ARG A 28 -16.88 8.84 12.30
C ARG A 28 -15.90 9.24 13.41
N ASP A 29 -15.66 8.36 14.38
CA ASP A 29 -14.88 8.66 15.58
C ASP A 29 -13.53 7.93 15.59
N LEU A 30 -12.60 8.36 14.73
CA LEU A 30 -11.23 7.81 14.68
C LEU A 30 -10.45 8.02 15.98
N ALA A 31 -10.72 9.12 16.70
CA ALA A 31 -10.06 9.45 17.97
C ALA A 31 -10.41 8.47 19.12
N LYS A 32 -11.49 7.69 18.99
CA LYS A 32 -11.91 6.71 20.02
C LYS A 32 -11.31 5.31 19.77
N MET A 33 -10.38 5.19 18.84
CA MET A 33 -9.81 3.93 18.45
C MET A 33 -8.78 3.47 19.48
N THR A 34 -8.95 2.25 19.97
CA THR A 34 -8.09 1.68 21.00
C THR A 34 -6.64 1.54 20.50
N PRO A 35 -5.64 1.54 21.40
CA PRO A 35 -4.25 1.29 21.01
C PRO A 35 -4.06 -0.06 20.29
N ALA A 36 -4.85 -1.08 20.64
CA ALA A 36 -4.82 -2.38 19.99
C ALA A 36 -5.30 -2.32 18.54
N GLU A 37 -6.40 -1.60 18.28
CA GLU A 37 -6.89 -1.36 16.92
C GLU A 37 -5.85 -0.58 16.09
N HIS A 38 -5.30 0.52 16.63
CA HIS A 38 -4.21 1.26 15.98
C HIS A 38 -3.02 0.35 15.63
N GLY A 39 -2.59 -0.49 16.57
CA GLY A 39 -1.51 -1.44 16.35
C GLY A 39 -1.84 -2.50 15.28
N TRP A 40 -3.10 -2.92 15.18
CA TRP A 40 -3.54 -3.88 14.17
C TRP A 40 -3.41 -3.32 12.75
N TYR A 41 -3.82 -2.06 12.55
CA TYR A 41 -3.69 -1.36 11.27
C TYR A 41 -2.25 -1.00 10.97
N ALA A 42 -1.50 -0.45 11.92
CA ALA A 42 -0.10 -0.09 11.73
C ALA A 42 0.72 -1.30 11.26
N LYS A 43 0.54 -2.47 11.88
CA LYS A 43 1.26 -3.70 11.50
C LYS A 43 0.92 -4.25 10.12
N ARG A 44 -0.19 -3.82 9.50
CA ARG A 44 -0.64 -4.33 8.19
C ARG A 44 -0.53 -3.28 7.09
N VAL A 45 -1.03 -2.08 7.34
CA VAL A 45 -1.05 -0.98 6.38
C VAL A 45 0.36 -0.44 6.16
N PHE A 46 1.16 -0.25 7.21
CA PHE A 46 2.48 0.36 7.05
C PHE A 46 3.43 -0.49 6.19
N PRO A 47 3.60 -1.80 6.41
CA PRO A 47 4.44 -2.63 5.53
C PRO A 47 3.92 -2.69 4.09
N LEU A 48 2.60 -2.74 3.89
CA LEU A 48 2.01 -2.72 2.56
C LEU A 48 2.27 -1.39 1.83
N MET A 49 2.14 -0.26 2.53
CA MET A 49 2.46 1.05 1.95
C MET A 49 3.94 1.18 1.58
N LEU A 50 4.84 0.62 2.40
CA LEU A 50 6.27 0.58 2.09
C LEU A 50 6.53 -0.26 0.82
N LEU A 51 5.89 -1.42 0.70
CA LEU A 51 6.02 -2.30 -0.46
C LEU A 51 5.42 -1.67 -1.72
N PHE A 52 4.27 -1.00 -1.59
CA PHE A 52 3.67 -0.19 -2.66
C PHE A 52 4.65 0.86 -3.19
N ALA A 53 5.25 1.64 -2.30
CA ALA A 53 6.22 2.67 -2.67
C ALA A 53 7.44 2.05 -3.36
N ALA A 54 7.97 0.94 -2.84
CA ALA A 54 9.09 0.24 -3.44
C ALA A 54 8.80 -0.21 -4.87
N PHE A 55 7.63 -0.81 -5.14
CA PHE A 55 7.25 -1.23 -6.49
C PHE A 55 6.94 -0.05 -7.41
N ALA A 56 6.32 1.01 -6.92
CA ALA A 56 6.06 2.21 -7.72
C ALA A 56 7.36 2.90 -8.15
N ILE A 57 8.35 3.00 -7.24
CA ILE A 57 9.67 3.54 -7.53
C ILE A 57 10.45 2.62 -8.47
N ALA A 58 10.44 1.30 -8.22
CA ALA A 58 11.11 0.35 -9.11
C ALA A 58 10.50 0.37 -10.52
N GLY A 59 9.16 0.47 -10.63
CA GLY A 59 8.45 0.59 -11.89
C GLY A 59 8.81 1.86 -12.65
N SER A 60 8.95 3.00 -11.96
CA SER A 60 9.33 4.27 -12.59
C SER A 60 10.80 4.29 -13.04
N LEU A 61 11.68 3.57 -12.34
CA LEU A 61 13.10 3.44 -12.68
C LEU A 61 13.39 2.29 -13.66
N ALA A 62 12.43 1.40 -13.93
CA ALA A 62 12.64 0.22 -14.77
C ALA A 62 13.24 0.55 -16.14
N GLY A 63 12.75 1.61 -16.80
CA GLY A 63 13.28 2.06 -18.08
C GLY A 63 14.69 2.67 -18.00
N GLN A 64 15.06 3.25 -16.85
CA GLN A 64 16.40 3.80 -16.63
C GLN A 64 17.44 2.71 -16.35
N TRP A 65 17.01 1.59 -15.76
CA TRP A 65 17.88 0.44 -15.46
C TRP A 65 17.96 -0.59 -16.59
N GLY A 66 17.37 -0.28 -17.74
CA GLY A 66 17.34 -1.19 -18.90
C GLY A 66 16.50 -2.44 -18.66
N TRP A 67 15.60 -2.42 -17.67
CA TRP A 67 14.69 -3.54 -17.43
C TRP A 67 13.58 -3.52 -18.51
N PRO A 68 13.29 -4.68 -19.12
CA PRO A 68 12.43 -4.76 -20.30
C PRO A 68 11.00 -4.31 -20.05
#